data_AF-A0A553HN86-F1
#
_entry.id   AF-A0A553HN86-F1
#
_cell.length_a   1.000
_cell.length_b   1.000
_cell.length_c   1.000
_cell.angle_alpha   90.00
_cell.angle_beta   90.00
_cell.angle_gamma   90.00
#
_symmetry.space_group_name_H-M   'P 1'
#
loop_
_entity.id
_entity.type
_entity.pdbx_description
1 polymer ?
#
loop_
_entity_poly.entity_id
_entity_poly.type
_entity_poly.pdbx_seq_one_letter_code
_entity_poly.pdbx_strand_id
1 'polypeptide(L)'
;MFGLSGKETVEKFDLANYNHECRSIVMRYREEWRHAFEKLDHVPTLTKTMDSSFMDSNWWIFKQLFDKVMAYQGHGVMPYSRRMTTTPRRIEIIRM
;
A
#
# COMPACT_ATOMS: atom_id res chain seq x y z
N MET A 1 -7.23 1.13 -18.06
CA MET A 1 -6.10 1.43 -17.15
C MET A 1 -5.66 2.85 -17.46
N PHE A 2 -6.01 3.80 -16.59
CA PHE A 2 -6.18 5.23 -16.92
C PHE A 2 -4.92 6.03 -17.31
N GLY A 3 -3.79 5.39 -17.63
CA GLY A 3 -2.57 6.11 -18.04
C GLY A 3 -2.09 7.16 -17.04
N LEU A 4 -2.54 7.07 -15.78
CA LEU A 4 -2.31 8.07 -14.75
C LEU A 4 -0.84 7.95 -14.34
N SER A 5 -0.04 8.95 -14.69
CA SER A 5 1.33 9.07 -14.19
C SER A 5 1.50 10.41 -13.50
N GLY A 6 2.14 10.40 -12.35
CA GLY A 6 2.44 11.61 -11.59
C GLY A 6 1.33 12.10 -10.66
N LYS A 7 1.76 12.98 -9.75
CA LYS A 7 0.95 13.57 -8.66
C LYS A 7 -0.21 14.42 -9.18
N GLU A 8 0.00 15.19 -10.25
CA GLU A 8 -1.01 16.08 -10.83
C GLU A 8 -2.27 15.34 -11.29
N THR A 9 -2.13 14.09 -11.73
CA THR A 9 -3.27 13.34 -12.26
C THR A 9 -4.18 12.83 -11.14
N VAL A 10 -3.64 12.56 -9.96
CA VAL A 10 -4.44 12.20 -8.76
C VAL A 10 -5.19 13.43 -8.23
N GLU A 11 -4.57 14.61 -8.28
CA GLU A 11 -5.23 15.87 -7.88
C GLU A 11 -6.41 16.22 -8.79
N LYS A 12 -6.33 15.90 -10.10
CA LYS A 12 -7.41 16.13 -11.08
C LYS A 12 -8.55 15.12 -11.00
N PHE A 13 -8.27 13.88 -10.57
CA PHE A 13 -9.24 12.77 -10.58
C PHE A 13 -10.11 12.70 -9.32
N ASP A 14 -9.84 13.56 -8.34
CA ASP A 14 -10.35 13.51 -6.96
C ASP A 14 -9.83 12.29 -6.18
N LEU A 15 -9.34 12.54 -4.96
CA LEU A 15 -8.65 11.55 -4.14
C LEU A 15 -9.61 10.44 -3.68
N ALA A 16 -10.87 10.78 -3.42
CA ALA A 16 -11.87 9.80 -3.00
C ALA A 16 -12.18 8.79 -4.12
N ASN A 17 -12.38 9.27 -5.34
CA ASN A 17 -12.61 8.41 -6.51
C ASN A 17 -11.39 7.54 -6.83
N TYR A 18 -10.18 8.11 -6.75
CA TYR A 18 -8.94 7.35 -6.92
C TYR A 18 -8.83 6.18 -5.92
N ASN A 19 -9.06 6.45 -4.64
CA ASN A 19 -9.01 5.42 -3.60
C ASN A 19 -10.12 4.37 -3.77
N HIS A 20 -11.30 4.76 -4.24
CA HIS A 20 -12.38 3.84 -4.53
C HIS A 20 -12.01 2.86 -5.66
N GLU A 21 -11.45 3.37 -6.75
CA GLU A 21 -10.95 2.54 -7.87
C GLU A 21 -9.82 1.60 -7.43
N CYS A 22 -8.86 2.10 -6.64
CA CYS A 22 -7.82 1.25 -6.06
C CYS A 22 -8.40 0.10 -5.23
N ARG A 23 -9.40 0.39 -4.39
CA ARG A 23 -10.07 -0.64 -3.58
C ARG A 23 -10.83 -1.64 -4.45
N SER A 24 -11.53 -1.16 -5.48
CA SER A 24 -12.27 -2.00 -6.43
C SER A 24 -11.36 -3.01 -7.12
N ILE A 25 -10.20 -2.56 -7.63
CA ILE A 25 -9.23 -3.42 -8.31
C ILE A 25 -8.69 -4.51 -7.38
N VAL A 26 -8.35 -4.15 -6.14
CA VAL A 26 -7.85 -5.13 -5.15
C VAL A 26 -8.92 -6.17 -4.81
N MET A 27 -10.18 -5.75 -4.63
CA MET A 27 -11.28 -6.66 -4.32
C MET A 27 -11.59 -7.60 -5.50
N ARG A 28 -11.51 -7.10 -6.74
CA ARG A 28 -11.69 -7.93 -7.94
C ARG A 28 -10.66 -9.06 -8.00
N TYR A 29 -9.37 -8.73 -7.89
CA TYR A 29 -8.32 -9.75 -7.94
C TYR A 29 -8.41 -10.70 -6.75
N ARG A 30 -8.76 -10.23 -5.55
CA ARG A 30 -9.00 -11.11 -4.40
C ARG A 30 -10.01 -12.21 -4.74
N GLU A 31 -11.10 -11.88 -5.43
CA GLU A 31 -12.14 -12.85 -5.77
C GLU A 31 -11.66 -13.84 -6.83
N GLU A 32 -10.95 -13.37 -7.86
CA GLU A 32 -10.33 -14.24 -8.86
C GLU A 32 -9.37 -15.25 -8.22
N TRP A 33 -8.54 -14.80 -7.27
CA TRP A 33 -7.62 -15.66 -6.53
C TRP A 33 -8.36 -16.63 -5.60
N ARG A 34 -9.46 -16.21 -4.98
CA ARG A 34 -10.29 -17.07 -4.12
C ARG A 34 -10.78 -18.29 -4.88
N HIS A 35 -11.27 -18.09 -6.11
CA HIS A 35 -11.70 -19.19 -6.98
C HIS A 35 -10.55 -20.11 -7.41
N ALA A 36 -9.33 -19.58 -7.57
CA ALA A 36 -8.16 -20.40 -7.84
C ALA A 36 -7.79 -21.27 -6.62
N PHE A 37 -7.85 -20.71 -5.42
CA PHE A 37 -7.56 -21.41 -4.16
C PHE A 37 -8.61 -22.48 -3.80
N GLU A 38 -9.89 -22.25 -4.12
CA GLU A 38 -10.95 -23.26 -3.99
C GLU A 38 -10.65 -24.54 -4.79
N LYS A 39 -10.04 -24.41 -5.98
CA LYS A 39 -9.63 -25.57 -6.80
C LYS A 39 -8.44 -26.33 -6.22
N LEU A 40 -7.65 -25.69 -5.36
CA LEU A 40 -6.46 -26.25 -4.74
C LEU A 40 -6.73 -26.80 -3.33
N ASP A 41 -8.00 -26.80 -2.89
CA ASP A 41 -8.45 -27.22 -1.55
C ASP A 41 -7.67 -26.54 -0.39
N HIS A 42 -7.19 -25.32 -0.63
CA HIS A 42 -6.48 -24.53 0.37
C HIS A 42 -7.05 -23.12 0.42
N VAL A 43 -7.94 -22.86 1.37
CA VAL A 43 -8.52 -21.53 1.58
C VAL A 43 -7.71 -20.79 2.64
N PRO A 44 -6.85 -19.83 2.27
CA PRO A 44 -6.13 -19.03 3.25
C PRO A 44 -7.09 -18.13 4.04
N THR A 45 -6.81 -17.92 5.32
CA THR A 45 -7.50 -16.91 6.12
C THR A 45 -7.12 -15.52 5.59
N LEU A 46 -8.01 -14.93 4.79
CA LEU A 46 -7.79 -13.65 4.13
C LEU A 46 -8.08 -12.48 5.08
N THR A 47 -7.04 -11.93 5.70
CA THR A 47 -7.10 -10.63 6.38
C THR A 47 -6.79 -9.52 5.37
N LYS A 48 -7.57 -8.44 5.37
CA LYS A 48 -7.34 -7.31 4.48
C LYS A 48 -6.57 -6.23 5.25
N THR A 49 -5.44 -5.81 4.70
CA THR A 49 -4.62 -4.75 5.29
C THR A 49 -5.31 -3.38 5.29
N MET A 50 -6.38 -3.23 4.51
CA MET A 50 -7.20 -2.02 4.41
C MET A 50 -8.37 -2.01 5.40
N ASP A 51 -8.59 -3.06 6.19
CA ASP A 51 -9.66 -3.07 7.19
C ASP A 51 -9.26 -2.21 8.40
N SER A 52 -10.22 -1.47 8.96
CA SER A 52 -9.96 -0.49 10.03
C SER A 52 -9.30 -1.12 11.25
N SER A 53 -9.72 -2.32 11.67
CA SER A 53 -9.13 -3.04 12.80
C SER A 53 -7.65 -3.37 12.59
N PHE A 54 -7.23 -3.65 11.35
CA PHE A 54 -5.82 -3.88 11.02
C PHE A 54 -5.03 -2.57 10.95
N MET A 55 -5.65 -1.48 10.48
CA MET A 55 -5.01 -0.17 10.48
C MET A 55 -4.82 0.38 11.90
N ASP A 56 -5.79 0.19 12.78
CA ASP A 56 -5.73 0.60 14.19
C ASP A 56 -4.61 -0.13 14.94
N SER A 57 -4.43 -1.43 14.69
CA SER A 57 -3.33 -2.19 15.30
C SER A 57 -1.97 -1.68 14.82
N ASN A 58 -1.83 -1.32 13.53
CA ASN A 58 -0.61 -0.72 13.01
C ASN A 58 -0.32 0.65 13.62
N TRP A 59 -1.34 1.49 13.83
CA TRP A 59 -1.18 2.78 14.51
C TRP A 59 -0.71 2.60 15.96
N TRP A 60 -1.26 1.60 16.67
CA TRP A 60 -0.78 1.27 18.02
C TRP A 60 0.69 0.85 18.01
N ILE A 61 1.10 -0.05 17.10
CA ILE A 61 2.51 -0.47 16.97
C ILE A 61 3.41 0.72 16.66
N PHE A 62 3.01 1.59 15.73
CA PHE A 62 3.81 2.76 15.37
C PHE A 62 3.97 3.73 16.55
N LYS A 63 2.91 3.94 17.34
CA LYS A 63 2.98 4.74 18.57
C LYS A 63 4.01 4.15 19.54
N GLN A 64 4.00 2.83 19.76
CA GLN A 64 4.98 2.17 20.64
C GLN A 64 6.43 2.35 20.16
N LEU A 65 6.67 2.36 18.84
CA LEU A 65 8.00 2.60 18.27
C LEU A 65 8.45 4.06 18.44
N PHE A 66 7.51 5.00 18.29
CA PHE A 66 7.76 6.42 18.50
C PHE A 66 8.08 6.72 19.98
N ASP A 67 7.29 6.19 20.90
CA ASP A 67 7.49 6.35 22.35
C ASP A 67 8.85 5.78 22.82
N LYS A 68 9.37 4.77 22.11
CA LYS A 68 10.69 4.15 22.37
C LYS A 68 11.85 4.84 21.65
N VAL A 69 11.63 5.98 21.00
CA VAL A 69 12.64 6.74 20.22
C VAL A 69 13.29 5.90 19.10
N MET A 70 12.58 4.89 18.61
CA MET A 70 13.03 4.05 17.49
C MET A 70 12.60 4.63 16.14
N ALA A 71 11.58 5.49 16.13
CA ALA A 71 11.11 6.20 14.95
C ALA A 71 11.42 7.70 15.08
N TYR A 72 12.08 8.27 14.07
CA TYR A 72 12.40 9.70 14.00
C TYR A 72 12.29 10.21 12.56
N GLN A 73 12.11 11.53 12.42
CA GLN A 73 12.18 12.20 11.13
C GLN A 73 13.60 12.72 10.89
N GLY A 74 14.24 12.24 9.82
CA GLY A 74 15.57 12.70 9.40
C GLY A 74 15.55 13.23 7.97
N HIS A 75 16.40 14.21 7.68
CA HIS A 75 16.61 14.74 6.34
C HIS A 75 17.99 14.29 5.84
N GLY A 76 18.03 13.58 4.72
CA GLY A 76 19.26 13.04 4.15
C GLY A 76 19.10 12.70 2.67
N VAL A 77 20.23 12.44 2.00
CA VAL A 77 20.22 12.04 0.58
C VAL A 77 19.68 10.62 0.49
N MET A 78 18.56 10.47 -0.21
CA MET A 78 17.92 9.18 -0.48
C MET A 78 17.64 9.06 -1.97
N PRO A 79 17.71 7.84 -2.54
CA PRO A 79 17.30 7.60 -3.91
C PRO A 79 15.83 7.99 -4.13
N TYR A 80 15.50 8.62 -5.26
CA TYR A 80 14.16 9.16 -5.51
C TYR A 80 13.60 8.68 -6.85
N SER A 81 12.38 8.14 -6.84
CA SER A 81 11.68 7.74 -8.06
C SER A 81 10.87 8.90 -8.62
N ARG A 82 11.29 9.43 -9.79
CA ARG A 82 10.56 10.49 -10.50
C ARG A 82 9.17 10.05 -10.97
N ARG A 83 8.98 8.76 -11.27
CA ARG A 83 7.72 8.22 -11.78
C ARG A 83 6.63 8.15 -10.71
N MET A 84 7.00 7.74 -9.50
CA MET A 84 6.07 7.60 -8.37
C MET A 84 6.12 8.79 -7.40
N THR A 85 6.97 9.77 -7.69
CA THR A 85 7.21 10.95 -6.85
C THR A 85 7.44 10.61 -5.38
N THR A 86 8.16 9.52 -5.11
CA THR A 86 8.37 8.98 -3.77
C THR A 86 9.75 8.34 -3.62
N THR A 87 10.17 8.18 -2.36
CA THR A 87 11.46 7.60 -1.98
C THR A 87 11.28 6.10 -1.73
N PRO A 88 11.83 5.21 -2.58
CA PRO A 88 11.79 3.77 -2.33
C PRO A 88 12.66 3.38 -1.14
N ARG A 89 12.38 2.23 -0.54
CA ARG A 89 13.24 1.69 0.52
C ARG A 89 14.47 1.00 -0.08
N ARG A 90 15.58 0.97 0.67
CA ARG A 90 16.85 0.36 0.23
C ARG A 90 16.71 -1.04 -0.37
N ILE A 91 15.85 -1.89 0.21
CA ILE A 91 15.64 -3.26 -0.28
C ILE A 91 15.02 -3.33 -1.67
N GLU A 92 14.21 -2.34 -2.03
CA GLU A 92 13.56 -2.26 -3.36
C GLU A 92 14.56 -1.86 -4.44
N ILE A 93 15.59 -1.10 -4.07
CA ILE A 93 16.65 -0.65 -4.98
C ILE A 93 17.59 -1.79 -5.36
N ILE A 94 17.89 -2.69 -4.43
CA ILE A 94 18.84 -3.80 -4.65
C ILE A 94 18.24 -4.90 -5.53
N ARG A 95 16.91 -4.94 -5.68
CA ARG A 95 16.18 -5.94 -6.48
C ARG A 95 15.79 -5.44 -7.88
N MET A 96 16.23 -4.25 -8.27
CA MET A 96 16.07 -3.68 -9.61
C MET A 96 17.40 -3.73 -10.34
#